data_AF-A0A9P5ZQ77-F1
#
_entry.id   AF-A0A9P5ZQ77-F1
#
_cell.length_a   1.000
_cell.length_b   1.000
_cell.length_c   1.000
_cell.angle_alpha   90.00
_cell.angle_beta   90.00
_cell.angle_gamma   90.00
#
_symmetry.space_group_name_H-M   'P 1'
#
loop_
_entity.id
_entity.type
_entity.pdbx_description
1 polymer ?
#
loop_
_entity_poly.entity_id
_entity_poly.type
_entity_poly.pdbx_seq_one_letter_code
_entity_poly.pdbx_strand_id
1 'polypeptide(L)' 'RPSHSRHTCPVTAVVHLDTIFRGAHLIGVTGSSFLLEEFTFHYTFDPFSYFYVNKYADHHTYETAF' A
#
# COMPACT_ATOMS: atom_id res chain seq x y z
N ARG A 1 20.96 -6.13 1.93
CA ARG A 1 22.36 -5.67 1.70
C ARG A 1 22.49 -5.34 0.22
N PRO A 2 22.90 -4.12 -0.18
CA PRO A 2 23.07 -3.82 -1.59
C PRO A 2 24.26 -4.61 -2.18
N SER A 3 24.05 -5.25 -3.31
CA SER A 3 25.11 -5.93 -4.07
C SER A 3 26.05 -4.86 -4.65
N HIS A 4 27.35 -5.01 -4.38
CA HIS A 4 28.38 -4.14 -4.95
C HIS A 4 29.01 -4.83 -6.16
N SER A 5 29.32 -4.06 -7.20
CA SER A 5 30.16 -4.52 -8.31
C SER A 5 31.54 -4.94 -7.81
N ARG A 6 32.30 -5.70 -8.61
CA ARG A 6 33.71 -6.05 -8.32
C ARG A 6 34.60 -4.82 -8.04
N HIS A 7 34.15 -3.64 -8.45
CA HIS A 7 34.82 -2.35 -8.25
C HIS A 7 34.21 -1.48 -7.13
N THR A 8 33.49 -2.08 -6.16
CA THR A 8 32.80 -1.40 -5.03
C THR A 8 31.79 -0.32 -5.43
N CYS A 9 31.45 -0.20 -6.70
CA CYS A 9 30.37 0.66 -7.16
C CYS A 9 29.00 0.02 -6.85
N PRO A 10 27.98 0.84 -6.52
CA PRO A 10 26.61 0.35 -6.38
C PRO A 10 26.14 -0.31 -7.70
N VAL A 11 25.55 -1.50 -7.61
CA VAL A 11 24.88 -2.09 -8.77
C VAL A 11 23.56 -1.36 -8.96
N THR A 12 23.41 -0.68 -10.09
CA THR A 12 22.18 0.03 -10.49
C THR A 12 21.47 -0.78 -11.57
N ALA A 13 20.16 -0.95 -11.45
CA ALA A 13 19.32 -1.61 -12.44
C ALA A 13 18.07 -0.77 -12.71
N VAL A 14 17.60 -0.76 -13.96
CA VAL A 14 16.31 -0.16 -14.33
C VAL A 14 15.23 -1.23 -14.16
N VAL A 15 14.21 -0.93 -13.36
CA VAL A 15 13.06 -1.80 -13.12
C VAL A 15 11.82 -1.11 -13.65
N HIS A 16 10.96 -1.86 -14.35
CA HIS A 16 9.71 -1.32 -14.88
C HIS A 16 8.74 -1.02 -13.72
N LEU A 17 8.16 0.19 -13.67
CA LEU A 17 7.30 0.60 -12.54
C LEU A 17 6.09 -0.32 -12.36
N ASP A 18 5.52 -0.86 -13.45
CA ASP A 18 4.41 -1.84 -13.39
C ASP A 18 4.76 -3.14 -12.66
N THR A 19 6.05 -3.41 -12.42
CA THR A 19 6.48 -4.61 -11.68
C THR A 19 6.61 -4.36 -10.17
N ILE A 20 6.38 -3.13 -9.71
CA ILE A 20 6.43 -2.76 -8.30
C ILE A 20 5.01 -2.81 -7.72
N PHE A 21 4.76 -3.78 -6.85
CA PHE A 21 3.52 -3.80 -6.07
C PHE A 21 3.55 -2.65 -5.04
N ARG A 22 2.55 -1.77 -5.08
CA ARG A 22 2.44 -0.64 -4.14
C ARG A 22 1.40 -0.92 -3.08
N GLY A 23 1.76 -0.62 -1.84
CA GLY A 23 0.78 -0.58 -0.76
C GLY A 23 -0.22 0.54 -1.01
N ALA A 24 -1.50 0.22 -1.01
CA ALA A 24 -2.56 1.21 -0.94
C ALA A 24 -3.29 1.07 0.39
N HIS A 25 -3.62 2.18 1.04
CA HIS A 25 -4.44 2.13 2.25
C HIS A 25 -5.90 2.11 1.84
N LEU A 26 -6.56 1.00 2.19
CA LEU A 26 -7.98 0.83 1.99
C LEU A 26 -8.73 1.36 3.21
N ILE A 27 -9.69 2.24 2.98
CA ILE A 27 -10.58 2.78 4.02
C ILE A 27 -11.98 2.23 3.75
N GLY A 28 -12.50 1.40 4.65
CA GLY A 28 -13.82 0.80 4.50
C GLY A 28 -14.93 1.84 4.43
N VAL A 29 -15.88 1.66 3.51
CA VAL A 29 -17.05 2.54 3.38
C VAL A 29 -18.10 2.15 4.40
N THR A 30 -18.32 3.01 5.40
CA THR A 30 -19.44 2.85 6.33
C THR A 30 -20.68 3.50 5.72
N GLY A 31 -21.80 2.77 5.72
CA GLY A 31 -23.11 3.35 5.44
C GLY A 31 -23.67 4.01 6.70
N SER A 32 -24.98 3.91 6.89
CA SER A 32 -25.69 4.39 8.09
C SER A 32 -25.45 3.52 9.34
N SER A 33 -24.68 2.44 9.21
CA SER A 33 -24.41 1.48 10.29
C SER A 33 -23.20 1.92 11.12
N PHE A 34 -23.31 1.77 12.45
CA PHE A 34 -22.20 2.00 13.36
C PHE A 34 -21.18 0.86 13.28
N LEU A 35 -19.90 1.19 13.42
CA LEU A 35 -18.85 0.19 13.65
C LEU A 35 -19.01 -0.36 15.07
N LEU A 36 -18.87 -1.68 15.22
CA LEU A 36 -18.87 -2.34 16.52
C LEU A 36 -17.69 -1.81 17.36
N GLU A 37 -17.86 -1.72 18.68
CA GLU A 37 -16.82 -1.18 19.57
C GLU A 37 -15.57 -2.09 19.59
N GLU A 38 -15.75 -3.39 19.34
CA GLU A 38 -14.69 -4.40 19.30
C GLU A 38 -13.99 -4.50 17.93
N PHE A 39 -14.19 -3.53 17.03
CA PHE A 39 -13.62 -3.56 15.69
C PHE A 39 -12.10 -3.58 15.73
N THR A 40 -11.52 -4.77 15.52
CA THR A 40 -10.08 -4.99 15.61
C THR A 40 -9.46 -4.88 14.22
N PHE A 41 -8.29 -4.26 14.13
CA PHE A 41 -7.58 -4.01 12.87
C PHE A 41 -7.34 -5.25 11.99
N HIS A 42 -7.38 -6.46 12.57
CA HIS A 42 -7.23 -7.73 11.86
C HIS A 42 -8.48 -8.21 11.11
N TYR A 43 -9.67 -7.74 11.49
CA TYR A 43 -10.95 -8.14 10.90
C TYR A 43 -11.58 -7.01 10.07
N THR A 44 -10.85 -5.92 9.81
CA THR A 44 -11.38 -4.74 9.15
C THR A 44 -11.61 -4.94 7.65
N PHE A 45 -11.21 -6.06 7.07
CA PHE A 45 -11.39 -6.33 5.64
C PHE A 45 -12.71 -7.04 5.34
N ASP A 46 -13.12 -7.99 6.17
CA ASP A 46 -14.32 -8.82 5.95
C ASP A 46 -15.68 -8.08 5.98
N PRO A 47 -15.88 -7.02 6.79
CA PRO A 47 -17.21 -6.44 7.01
C PRO A 47 -17.55 -5.32 6.03
N PHE A 48 -16.61 -4.85 5.20
CA PHE A 48 -16.90 -3.82 4.20
C PHE A 48 -17.02 -4.42 2.81
N SER A 49 -18.13 -4.13 2.14
CA SER A 49 -18.32 -4.49 0.73
C SER A 49 -17.64 -3.52 -0.24
N TYR A 50 -17.24 -2.34 0.24
CA TYR A 50 -16.62 -1.28 -0.56
C TYR A 50 -15.53 -0.57 0.23
N PHE A 51 -14.50 -0.10 -0.49
CA PHE A 51 -13.37 0.63 0.09
C PHE A 51 -13.05 1.86 -0.74
N TYR A 52 -12.73 2.97 -0.06
CA TYR A 52 -11.99 4.07 -0.68
C TYR A 52 -10.51 3.71 -0.73
N VAL A 53 -9.90 3.90 -1.90
CA VAL A 53 -8.46 3.71 -2.08
C VAL A 53 -7.77 5.05 -1.86
N ASN A 54 -7.03 5.19 -0.76
CA ASN A 54 -6.21 6.37 -0.55
C ASN A 54 -4.87 6.23 -1.30
N LYS A 55 -4.79 6.90 -2.44
CA LYS A 55 -3.60 7.03 -3.29
C LYS A 55 -2.41 7.77 -2.66
N TYR A 56 -2.59 8.36 -1.46
CA TYR A 56 -1.58 9.16 -0.76
C TYR A 56 -1.13 8.56 0.57
N ALA A 57 -1.63 7.38 0.93
CA ALA A 57 -1.37 6.83 2.25
C ALA A 57 0.09 6.38 2.43
N ASP A 58 0.78 6.12 1.34
CA ASP A 58 2.22 5.94 1.35
C ASP A 58 2.88 7.20 0.76
N HIS A 59 3.21 8.14 1.66
CA HIS A 59 3.92 9.37 1.34
C HIS A 59 5.32 9.10 0.76
N HIS A 60 5.87 7.89 0.91
CA HIS A 60 7.14 7.48 0.31
C HIS A 60 6.99 6.91 -1.11
N THR A 61 5.78 6.52 -1.52
CA THR A 61 5.51 6.14 -2.91
C THR A 61 5.11 7.37 -3.73
N TYR A 62 6.09 7.96 -4.41
CA TYR A 62 5.88 8.95 -5.46
C TYR A 62 5.14 8.25 -6.62
N GLU A 63 3.80 8.27 -6.65
CA GLU A 63 3.03 7.04 -6.91
C GLU A 63 1.52 7.13 -6.68
N THR A 64 0.75 7.81 -7.53
CA THR A 64 -0.70 7.87 -7.38
C THR A 64 -1.42 6.67 -8.02
N ALA A 65 -2.25 5.94 -7.26
CA ALA A 65 -3.19 4.96 -7.83
C ALA A 65 -4.20 5.66 -8.75
N PHE A 66 -4.38 5.14 -9.97
CA PHE A 66 -5.34 5.58 -10.99
C PHE A 66 -6.39 4.51 -11.24
#